data_AF-A0A453GJL8-F1
#
_entry.id   AF-A0A453GJL8-F1
#
_cell.length_a   1.000
_cell.length_b   1.000
_cell.length_c   1.000
_cell.angle_alpha   90.00
_cell.angle_beta   90.00
_cell.angle_gamma   90.00
#
_symmetry.space_group_name_H-M   'P 1'
#
loop_
_entity.id
_entity.type
_entity.pdbx_description
1 polymer ?
#
loop_
_entity_poly.entity_id
_entity_poly.type
_entity_poly.pdbx_seq_one_letter_code
_entity_poly.pdbx_strand_id
1 'polypeptide(L)'
;MGEERTEAWWGRRAWALLSAVRARAPLVQCITNLVSMDIAANALTAAGASPAMLHCIREIPDFTPRCHAVYINVGTLSEDWLPSMR
;
A
#
# COMPACT_ATOMS: atom_id res chain seq x y z
N MET A 1 -0.52 24.26 20.50
CA MET A 1 -1.87 24.09 21.05
C MET A 1 -2.52 22.95 20.28
N GLY A 2 -2.50 21.74 20.84
CA GLY A 2 -3.00 20.54 20.15
C GLY A 2 -4.53 20.54 20.22
N GLU A 3 -5.20 20.57 19.07
CA GLU A 3 -6.64 20.35 19.03
C GLU A 3 -6.97 18.98 19.62
N GLU A 4 -7.84 18.96 20.62
CA GLU A 4 -8.42 17.75 21.19
C GLU A 4 -9.19 17.02 20.09
N ARG A 5 -8.67 15.87 19.64
CA ARG A 5 -9.26 15.10 18.56
C ARG A 5 -10.46 14.33 19.10
N THR A 6 -11.63 14.96 19.03
CA THR A 6 -12.92 14.32 19.35
C THR A 6 -13.16 13.09 18.47
N GLU A 7 -14.01 12.16 18.92
CA GLU A 7 -14.40 10.99 18.13
C GLU A 7 -14.96 11.37 16.74
N ALA A 8 -15.77 12.43 16.69
CA ALA A 8 -16.30 12.98 15.44
C ALA A 8 -15.23 13.50 14.48
N TRP A 9 -14.06 13.93 14.99
CA TRP A 9 -12.93 14.34 14.16
C TRP A 9 -12.34 13.15 13.40
N TRP A 10 -12.13 12.01 14.08
CA TRP A 10 -11.59 10.79 13.47
C TRP A 10 -12.53 10.23 12.40
N GLY A 11 -13.84 10.19 12.67
CA GLY A 11 -14.83 9.72 11.71
C GLY A 11 -14.82 10.53 10.41
N ARG A 12 -14.84 11.87 10.50
CA ARG A 12 -14.75 12.76 9.33
C ARG A 12 -13.44 12.59 8.57
N ARG A 13 -12.32 12.50 9.30
CA ARG A 13 -10.98 12.36 8.70
C ARG A 13 -10.84 11.02 7.97
N ALA A 14 -11.28 9.93 8.57
CA ALA A 14 -11.25 8.59 7.97
C ALA A 14 -12.10 8.53 6.71
N TRP A 15 -13.32 9.08 6.76
CA TRP A 15 -14.20 9.15 5.58
C TRP A 15 -13.58 9.94 4.43
N ALA A 16 -13.00 11.11 4.72
CA ALA A 16 -12.35 11.94 3.70
C ALA A 16 -11.17 11.21 3.03
N LEU A 17 -10.36 10.48 3.82
CA LEU A 17 -9.24 9.70 3.30
C LEU A 17 -9.70 8.51 2.45
N LEU A 18 -10.67 7.72 2.94
CA LEU A 18 -11.21 6.58 2.20
C LEU A 18 -11.86 7.03 0.88
N SER A 19 -12.61 8.13 0.91
CA SER A 19 -13.23 8.71 -0.28
C SER A 19 -12.17 9.12 -1.31
N ALA A 20 -11.06 9.72 -0.86
CA ALA A 20 -9.96 10.10 -1.75
C ALA A 20 -9.25 8.88 -2.37
N VAL A 21 -9.06 7.79 -1.62
CA VAL A 21 -8.52 6.54 -2.15
C VAL A 21 -9.44 5.99 -3.24
N ARG A 22 -10.74 5.87 -2.95
CA ARG A 22 -11.73 5.34 -3.91
C ARG A 22 -11.85 6.20 -5.17
N ALA A 23 -11.77 7.53 -5.04
CA ALA A 23 -11.85 8.44 -6.18
C ALA A 23 -10.61 8.37 -7.08
N ARG A 24 -9.42 8.14 -6.50
CA ARG A 24 -8.16 8.11 -7.25
C ARG A 24 -7.76 6.72 -7.75
N ALA A 25 -8.28 5.67 -7.13
CA ALA A 25 -7.88 4.28 -7.37
C ALA A 25 -6.35 4.11 -7.48
N PRO A 26 -5.57 4.49 -6.45
CA PRO A 26 -4.13 4.54 -6.56
C PRO A 26 -3.53 3.15 -6.82
N LEU A 27 -2.67 3.06 -7.83
CA LEU A 27 -1.76 1.94 -8.04
C LEU A 27 -0.75 1.84 -6.88
N VAL A 28 -0.77 0.73 -6.14
CA VAL A 28 0.13 0.46 -5.00
C VAL A 28 1.02 -0.73 -5.34
N GLN A 29 2.33 -0.50 -5.49
CA GLN A 29 3.30 -1.57 -5.59
C GLN A 29 3.45 -2.24 -4.23
N CYS A 30 3.26 -3.55 -4.16
CA CYS A 30 3.29 -4.33 -2.95
C CYS A 30 4.48 -5.31 -3.00
N ILE A 31 5.48 -5.03 -2.18
CA ILE A 31 6.61 -5.92 -1.90
C ILE A 31 6.39 -6.49 -0.50
N THR A 32 5.56 -7.51 -0.42
CA THR A 32 5.08 -8.08 0.85
C THR A 32 5.44 -9.54 0.99
N ASN A 33 5.50 -10.01 2.22
CA ASN A 33 5.66 -11.42 2.57
C ASN A 33 4.57 -12.32 1.94
N LEU A 34 4.89 -13.60 1.73
CA LEU A 34 4.00 -14.57 1.07
C LEU A 34 2.74 -14.89 1.89
N VAL A 35 2.82 -14.84 3.21
CA VAL A 35 1.73 -15.19 4.14
C VAL A 35 0.58 -14.20 4.05
N SER A 36 0.88 -12.91 3.90
CA SER A 36 -0.11 -11.82 3.88
C SER A 36 -0.36 -11.25 2.50
N MET A 37 0.20 -11.83 1.43
CA MET A 37 0.12 -11.27 0.07
C MET A 37 -1.33 -11.13 -0.39
N ASP A 38 -2.13 -12.19 -0.27
CA ASP A 38 -3.55 -12.17 -0.65
C ASP A 38 -4.38 -11.23 0.23
N ILE A 39 -4.14 -11.23 1.54
CA ILE A 39 -4.82 -10.32 2.48
C ILE A 39 -4.55 -8.86 2.11
N ALA A 40 -3.30 -8.51 1.80
CA ALA A 40 -2.95 -7.16 1.38
C ALA A 40 -3.61 -6.78 0.05
N ALA A 41 -3.64 -7.70 -0.93
CA ALA A 41 -4.32 -7.48 -2.21
C ALA A 41 -5.80 -7.18 -2.02
N ASN A 42 -6.48 -8.04 -1.26
CA ASN A 42 -7.92 -7.95 -1.05
C ASN A 42 -8.29 -6.72 -0.21
N ALA A 43 -7.49 -6.38 0.82
CA ALA A 43 -7.70 -5.19 1.62
C ALA A 43 -7.56 -3.90 0.79
N LEU A 44 -6.53 -3.81 -0.05
CA LEU A 44 -6.32 -2.65 -0.94
C LEU A 44 -7.44 -2.53 -1.98
N THR A 45 -7.82 -3.65 -2.60
CA THR A 45 -8.95 -3.71 -3.54
C THR A 45 -10.26 -3.27 -2.87
N ALA A 46 -10.56 -3.77 -1.68
CA ALA A 46 -11.76 -3.40 -0.92
C ALA A 46 -11.77 -1.92 -0.49
N ALA A 47 -10.59 -1.35 -0.23
CA ALA A 47 -10.43 0.08 0.02
C ALA A 47 -10.60 0.94 -1.25
N GLY A 48 -10.59 0.33 -2.44
CA GLY A 48 -10.71 0.99 -3.75
C GLY A 48 -9.38 1.37 -4.39
N ALA A 49 -8.26 0.84 -3.91
CA ALA A 49 -6.95 0.98 -4.54
C ALA A 49 -6.71 -0.15 -5.57
N SER A 50 -5.63 -0.03 -6.35
CA SER A 50 -5.18 -1.05 -7.30
C SER A 50 -3.86 -1.66 -6.84
N PRO A 51 -3.85 -2.84 -6.20
CA PRO A 51 -2.62 -3.48 -5.77
C PRO A 51 -1.85 -4.14 -6.93
N ALA A 52 -0.53 -4.07 -6.91
CA ALA A 52 0.36 -4.80 -7.81
C ALA A 52 1.44 -5.54 -7.00
N MET A 53 1.37 -6.88 -6.97
CA MET A 53 2.30 -7.74 -6.22
C MET A 53 3.62 -7.94 -6.97
N LEU A 54 4.42 -6.88 -7.07
CA LEU A 54 5.63 -6.84 -7.89
C LEU A 54 6.88 -6.66 -7.05
N HIS A 55 7.66 -7.73 -6.95
CA HIS A 55 8.93 -7.81 -6.22
C HIS A 55 10.11 -8.21 -7.14
N CYS A 56 9.91 -8.29 -8.45
CA CYS A 56 10.98 -8.61 -9.40
C CYS A 56 11.92 -7.42 -9.58
N ILE A 57 13.20 -7.57 -9.20
CA ILE A 57 14.20 -6.51 -9.28
C ILE A 57 14.36 -5.92 -10.69
N ARG A 58 14.12 -6.74 -11.72
CA ARG A 58 14.24 -6.34 -13.13
C ARG A 58 13.13 -5.40 -13.59
N GLU A 59 11.97 -5.45 -12.94
CA GLU A 59 10.79 -4.66 -13.31
C GLU A 59 10.67 -3.38 -12.48
N ILE A 60 11.35 -3.30 -11.32
CA ILE A 60 11.30 -2.16 -10.40
C ILE A 60 11.66 -0.82 -11.05
N PRO A 61 12.76 -0.68 -11.81
CA PRO A 61 13.12 0.61 -12.42
C PRO A 61 12.04 1.17 -13.33
N ASP A 62 11.26 0.30 -13.97
CA ASP A 62 10.19 0.68 -14.89
C ASP A 62 8.83 0.83 -14.18
N PHE A 63 8.57 0.01 -13.15
CA PHE A 63 7.27 -0.05 -12.49
C PHE A 63 7.13 0.96 -11.36
N THR A 64 8.12 1.03 -10.47
CA THR A 64 8.06 1.85 -9.25
C THR A 64 7.80 3.35 -9.54
N PRO A 65 8.43 3.98 -10.56
CA PRO A 65 8.13 5.38 -10.89
C PRO A 65 6.70 5.63 -11.37
N ARG A 66 5.96 4.58 -11.77
CA ARG A 66 4.57 4.67 -12.27
C ARG A 66 3.53 4.38 -11.19
N CYS A 67 3.94 3.87 -10.01
CA CYS A 67 3.02 3.63 -8.91
C CYS A 67 2.80 4.90 -8.08
N HIS A 68 1.68 4.96 -7.37
CA HIS A 68 1.36 6.09 -6.49
C HIS A 68 1.89 5.91 -5.06
N ALA A 69 2.18 4.66 -4.69
CA ALA A 69 2.74 4.30 -3.39
C ALA A 69 3.45 2.93 -3.46
N VAL A 70 4.43 2.74 -2.59
CA VAL A 70 5.11 1.46 -2.37
C VAL A 70 4.80 0.97 -0.96
N TYR A 71 4.34 -0.27 -0.85
CA TYR A 71 4.11 -0.99 0.39
C TYR A 71 5.19 -2.07 0.55
N ILE A 72 6.00 -1.96 1.61
CA ILE A 72 7.06 -2.91 1.93
C ILE A 72 6.71 -3.62 3.24
N ASN A 73 6.73 -4.95 3.23
CA ASN A 73 6.54 -5.78 4.41
C ASN A 73 7.58 -6.91 4.44
N VAL A 74 8.45 -6.86 5.46
CA VAL A 74 9.60 -7.75 5.65
C VAL A 74 9.31 -8.97 6.53
N GLY A 75 8.04 -9.28 6.82
CA GLY A 75 7.63 -10.31 7.78
C GLY A 75 8.13 -11.73 7.47
N THR A 76 8.34 -12.07 6.19
CA THR A 76 9.03 -13.31 5.76
C THR A 76 10.10 -12.98 4.72
N LEU A 77 10.98 -12.04 5.06
CA LEU A 77 12.06 -11.60 4.18
C LEU A 77 12.96 -12.78 3.78
N SER A 78 13.30 -12.85 2.48
CA SER A 78 14.31 -13.75 1.92
C SER A 78 15.42 -12.94 1.26
N GLU A 79 16.62 -13.51 1.16
CA GLU A 79 17.76 -12.88 0.51
C GLU A 79 17.47 -12.52 -0.95
N ASP A 80 16.71 -13.36 -1.65
CA ASP A 80 16.35 -13.15 -3.06
C ASP A 80 15.48 -11.90 -3.28
N TRP A 81 14.70 -11.49 -2.27
CA TRP A 81 13.77 -10.37 -2.37
C TRP A 81 14.36 -9.07 -1.81
N LEU A 82 15.39 -9.16 -0.98
CA LEU A 82 16.04 -8.01 -0.38
C LEU A 82 16.53 -6.96 -1.41
N PRO A 83 17.11 -7.33 -2.57
CA PRO A 83 17.51 -6.35 -3.59
C PRO A 83 16.34 -5.49 -4.07
N SER A 84 15.13 -6.03 -4.10
CA SER A 84 13.92 -5.37 -4.56
C SER A 84 13.34 -4.36 -3.57
N MET A 85 13.84 -4.33 -2.33
CA MET A 85 13.38 -3.41 -1.27
C MET A 85 14.34 -2.25 -1.03
N ARG A 86 15.40 -2.11 -1.84
CA ARG A 86 16.38 -1.02 -1.79
C ARG A 86 16.02 0.10 -2.75
#